data_AF-D8VIH3-F1
#
_entry.id   AF-D8VIH3-F1
#
_cell.length_a   1.000
_cell.length_b   1.000
_cell.length_c   1.000
_cell.angle_alpha   90.00
_cell.angle_beta   90.00
_cell.angle_gamma   90.00
#
_symmetry.space_group_name_H-M   'P 1'
#
loop_
_entity.id
_entity.type
_entity.pdbx_description
1 polymer ?
#
loop_
_entity_poly.entity_id
_entity_poly.type
_entity_poly.pdbx_seq_one_letter_code
_entity_poly.pdbx_strand_id
1 'polypeptide(L)'
;LRLNKNALKELNSDIFNVPQLKNLDLSDNLLENLKADFFKNMKRLEILCLANNKFSIKSQLNFSFLINLRRINLDNNFVGPDIELRSLFNPNGYGLPETITAISLSGVNMTDLPYNFFNPVDKSLKELTISNNSLTKLFKLPLFLEYLDISYNPIKKLNISDFPYDDPLIYLRTLKMNGLEITEVPKNVLSALILFDLELENNKNLKEFSNLTFGRQILRDSYDFYIKNLTLKGSNLSSIDHG
;
A
#
# COMPACT_ATOMS: atom_id res chain seq x y z
N LEU A 1 15.24 -10.02 15.24
CA LEU A 1 16.15 -9.01 15.82
C LEU A 1 15.38 -7.71 15.83
N ARG A 2 15.20 -7.12 17.01
CA ARG A 2 14.48 -5.86 17.20
C ARG A 2 15.47 -4.81 17.68
N LEU A 3 15.64 -3.78 16.88
CA LEU A 3 16.49 -2.63 17.14
C LEU A 3 15.70 -1.33 16.98
N ASN A 4 14.37 -1.45 16.96
CA ASN A 4 13.49 -0.31 16.79
C ASN A 4 13.51 0.62 18.00
N LYS A 5 13.19 1.90 17.79
CA LYS A 5 13.16 2.95 18.81
C LYS A 5 14.52 3.20 19.47
N ASN A 6 15.55 3.28 18.64
CA ASN A 6 16.90 3.67 19.05
C ASN A 6 17.33 4.94 18.28
N ALA A 7 18.57 5.38 18.48
CA ALA A 7 19.13 6.55 17.78
C ALA A 7 20.19 6.14 16.74
N LEU A 8 20.04 4.96 16.13
CA LEU A 8 21.01 4.41 15.18
C LEU A 8 21.05 5.29 13.93
N LYS A 9 22.25 5.80 13.60
CA LYS A 9 22.51 6.61 12.39
C LYS A 9 23.14 5.80 11.27
N GLU A 10 23.85 4.75 11.65
CA GLU A 10 24.56 3.84 10.75
C GLU A 10 24.51 2.42 11.31
N LEU A 11 24.67 1.44 10.42
CA LEU A 11 24.83 0.03 10.78
C LEU A 11 26.07 -0.51 10.07
N ASN A 12 26.94 -1.15 10.83
CA ASN A 12 28.10 -1.82 10.26
C ASN A 12 27.73 -3.24 9.81
N SER A 13 27.83 -3.51 8.51
CA SER A 13 27.59 -4.82 7.89
C SER A 13 28.34 -5.98 8.56
N ASP A 14 29.53 -5.72 9.09
CA ASP A 14 30.41 -6.75 9.66
C ASP A 14 29.86 -7.30 10.99
N ILE A 15 29.15 -6.46 11.74
CA ILE A 15 28.53 -6.85 13.02
C ILE A 15 27.17 -7.52 12.77
N PHE A 16 26.47 -7.15 11.70
CA PHE A 16 25.14 -7.65 11.36
C PHE A 16 25.18 -8.86 10.42
N ASN A 17 26.14 -9.76 10.60
CA ASN A 17 26.18 -11.04 9.88
C ASN A 17 25.33 -12.12 10.56
N VAL A 18 24.01 -12.02 10.40
CA VAL A 18 23.02 -12.91 11.04
C VAL A 18 22.24 -13.74 10.02
N PRO A 19 22.85 -14.77 9.40
CA PRO A 19 22.28 -15.49 8.25
C PRO A 19 21.02 -16.30 8.55
N GLN A 20 20.77 -16.57 9.84
CA GLN A 20 19.58 -17.29 10.31
C GLN A 20 18.39 -16.36 10.59
N LEU A 21 18.59 -15.05 10.50
CA LEU A 21 17.56 -14.08 10.87
C LEU A 21 16.40 -14.10 9.87
N LYS A 22 15.18 -14.23 10.40
CA LYS A 22 13.93 -14.13 9.62
C LYS A 22 13.27 -12.76 9.70
N ASN A 23 13.33 -12.11 10.86
CA ASN A 23 12.65 -10.84 11.10
C ASN A 23 13.66 -9.81 11.60
N LEU A 24 13.73 -8.67 10.93
CA LEU A 24 14.55 -7.53 11.31
C LEU A 24 13.68 -6.28 11.42
N ASP A 25 13.68 -5.68 12.60
CA ASP A 25 12.98 -4.43 12.87
C ASP A 25 14.00 -3.34 13.22
N LEU A 26 14.13 -2.37 12.33
CA LEU A 26 14.99 -1.18 12.42
C LEU A 26 14.15 0.11 12.47
N SER A 27 12.85 0.00 12.69
CA SER A 27 11.95 1.16 12.69
C SER A 27 12.26 2.17 13.79
N ASP A 28 11.83 3.42 13.63
CA ASP A 28 12.03 4.47 14.64
C ASP A 28 13.53 4.64 14.99
N ASN A 29 14.35 4.89 13.98
CA ASN A 29 15.78 5.19 14.12
C ASN A 29 16.13 6.44 13.30
N LEU A 30 17.43 6.74 13.14
CA LEU A 30 17.93 7.90 12.42
C LEU A 30 18.75 7.49 11.19
N LEU A 31 18.44 6.31 10.60
CA LEU A 31 19.19 5.76 9.48
C LEU A 31 18.92 6.58 8.22
N GLU A 32 19.98 7.11 7.62
CA GLU A 32 19.90 7.85 6.35
C GLU A 32 20.28 6.96 5.17
N ASN A 33 21.20 6.03 5.37
CA ASN A 33 21.71 5.12 4.34
C ASN A 33 21.99 3.74 4.94
N LEU A 34 21.92 2.73 4.09
CA LEU A 34 22.51 1.42 4.34
C LEU A 34 23.50 1.14 3.22
N LYS A 35 24.60 0.44 3.52
CA LYS A 35 25.48 -0.05 2.45
C LYS A 35 24.72 -1.06 1.60
N ALA A 36 24.94 -1.05 0.28
CA ALA A 36 24.24 -1.94 -0.65
C ALA A 36 24.38 -3.44 -0.31
N ASP A 37 25.47 -3.83 0.36
CA ASP A 37 25.76 -5.20 0.76
C ASP A 37 25.40 -5.52 2.21
N PHE A 38 24.77 -4.60 2.94
CA PHE A 38 24.38 -4.80 4.34
C PHE A 38 23.54 -6.08 4.54
N PHE A 39 22.67 -6.37 3.57
CA PHE A 39 21.76 -7.51 3.59
C PHE A 39 22.34 -8.79 2.96
N LYS A 40 23.58 -8.77 2.46
CA LYS A 40 24.16 -9.82 1.61
C LYS A 40 24.06 -11.24 2.17
N ASN A 41 24.21 -11.38 3.49
CA ASN A 41 24.18 -12.68 4.16
C ASN A 41 22.82 -13.02 4.80
N MET A 42 21.85 -12.10 4.82
CA MET A 42 20.55 -12.29 5.47
C MET A 42 19.53 -12.96 4.53
N LYS A 43 19.93 -14.02 3.82
CA LYS A 43 19.10 -14.67 2.79
C LYS A 43 17.82 -15.32 3.33
N ARG A 44 17.75 -15.58 4.64
CA ARG A 44 16.57 -16.14 5.33
C ARG A 44 15.60 -15.07 5.83
N LEU A 45 15.89 -13.78 5.61
CA LEU A 45 15.01 -12.71 6.05
C LEU A 45 13.69 -12.76 5.27
N GLU A 46 12.59 -12.76 6.00
CA GLU A 46 11.21 -12.83 5.52
C GLU A 46 10.47 -11.50 5.78
N ILE A 47 10.81 -10.80 6.88
CA ILE A 47 10.18 -9.52 7.28
C ILE A 47 11.24 -8.48 7.60
N LEU A 48 11.15 -7.32 6.95
CA LEU A 48 12.01 -6.16 7.17
C LEU A 48 11.18 -4.90 7.45
N CYS A 49 11.38 -4.28 8.61
CA CYS A 49 10.78 -3.01 8.96
C CYS A 49 11.84 -1.91 9.02
N LEU A 50 11.70 -0.89 8.18
CA LEU A 50 12.57 0.29 8.05
C LEU A 50 11.78 1.61 8.28
N ALA A 51 10.55 1.52 8.78
CA ALA A 51 9.67 2.65 9.00
C ALA A 51 10.28 3.73 9.88
N ASN A 52 9.88 4.99 9.71
CA ASN A 52 10.30 6.12 10.56
C ASN A 52 11.85 6.21 10.66
N ASN A 53 12.51 6.25 9.52
CA ASN A 53 13.94 6.55 9.39
C ASN A 53 14.09 7.81 8.52
N LYS A 54 15.27 8.01 7.92
CA LYS A 54 15.59 9.17 7.08
C LYS A 54 16.02 8.77 5.68
N PHE A 55 15.55 7.62 5.19
CA PHE A 55 15.87 7.18 3.84
C PHE A 55 15.28 8.14 2.81
N SER A 56 16.00 8.40 1.72
CA SER A 56 15.63 9.36 0.68
C SER A 56 16.24 8.95 -0.67
N ILE A 57 16.12 9.81 -1.69
CA ILE A 57 16.74 9.63 -3.01
C ILE A 57 18.27 9.43 -2.99
N LYS A 58 18.94 9.82 -1.90
CA LYS A 58 20.38 9.63 -1.72
C LYS A 58 20.72 8.25 -1.14
N SER A 59 19.72 7.49 -0.72
CA SER A 59 19.91 6.23 -0.03
C SER A 59 20.23 5.07 -0.98
N GLN A 60 21.26 4.32 -0.62
CA GLN A 60 21.68 3.12 -1.35
C GLN A 60 20.97 1.88 -0.77
N LEU A 61 19.65 1.87 -0.85
CA LEU A 61 18.85 0.72 -0.43
C LEU A 61 18.90 -0.33 -1.54
N ASN A 62 19.44 -1.51 -1.25
CA ASN A 62 19.44 -2.65 -2.17
C ASN A 62 18.97 -3.92 -1.44
N PHE A 63 17.82 -4.43 -1.84
CA PHE A 63 17.16 -5.58 -1.24
C PHE A 63 17.32 -6.88 -2.06
N SER A 64 18.10 -6.86 -3.15
CA SER A 64 18.25 -8.00 -4.07
C SER A 64 18.84 -9.25 -3.43
N PHE A 65 19.60 -9.09 -2.34
CA PHE A 65 20.15 -10.21 -1.58
C PHE A 65 19.12 -10.93 -0.70
N LEU A 66 17.99 -10.28 -0.39
CA LEU A 66 16.96 -10.78 0.51
C LEU A 66 16.00 -11.71 -0.22
N ILE A 67 16.51 -12.78 -0.84
CA ILE A 67 15.74 -13.65 -1.75
C ILE A 67 14.48 -14.30 -1.16
N ASN A 68 14.36 -14.34 0.18
CA ASN A 68 13.19 -14.85 0.88
C ASN A 68 12.27 -13.76 1.47
N LEU A 69 12.53 -12.48 1.19
CA LEU A 69 11.74 -11.39 1.75
C LEU A 69 10.30 -11.47 1.26
N ARG A 70 9.35 -11.43 2.20
CA ARG A 70 7.91 -11.45 1.93
C ARG A 70 7.24 -10.13 2.27
N ARG A 71 7.72 -9.45 3.31
CA ARG A 71 7.10 -8.22 3.82
C ARG A 71 8.17 -7.14 4.02
N ILE A 72 7.90 -5.96 3.48
CA ILE A 72 8.73 -4.78 3.69
C ILE A 72 7.87 -3.59 4.13
N ASN A 73 8.34 -2.85 5.13
CA ASN A 73 7.76 -1.58 5.53
C ASN A 73 8.81 -0.47 5.41
N LEU A 74 8.51 0.54 4.58
CA LEU A 74 9.32 1.75 4.34
C LEU A 74 8.60 3.04 4.77
N ASP A 75 7.52 2.92 5.55
CA ASP A 75 6.67 4.04 5.94
C ASP A 75 7.45 5.21 6.52
N ASN A 76 6.98 6.43 6.29
CA ASN A 76 7.51 7.67 6.85
C ASN A 76 9.02 7.82 6.63
N ASN A 77 9.46 7.47 5.43
CA ASN A 77 10.75 7.87 4.86
C ASN A 77 10.49 8.85 3.70
N PHE A 78 11.52 9.32 3.00
CA PHE A 78 11.38 10.21 1.85
C PHE A 78 11.76 9.53 0.53
N VAL A 79 11.33 8.27 0.36
CA VAL A 79 11.75 7.41 -0.76
C VAL A 79 10.85 7.51 -2.00
N GLY A 80 9.64 8.08 -1.87
CA GLY A 80 8.66 8.19 -2.96
C GLY A 80 9.23 8.79 -4.26
N PRO A 81 9.85 9.99 -4.24
CA PRO A 81 10.37 10.62 -5.45
C PRO A 81 11.46 9.83 -6.18
N ASP A 82 12.22 8.99 -5.49
CA ASP A 82 13.25 8.13 -6.12
C ASP A 82 12.66 6.84 -6.67
N ILE A 83 11.72 6.26 -5.92
CA ILE A 83 10.97 5.07 -6.31
C ILE A 83 10.18 5.30 -7.61
N GLU A 84 9.63 6.50 -7.79
CA GLU A 84 8.97 6.94 -9.03
C GLU A 84 9.91 6.92 -10.26
N LEU A 85 11.21 7.19 -10.05
CA LEU A 85 12.20 7.25 -11.13
C LEU A 85 12.84 5.91 -11.44
N ARG A 86 13.04 5.05 -10.42
CA ARG A 86 13.91 3.87 -10.52
C ARG A 86 13.19 2.54 -10.35
N SER A 87 11.92 2.54 -9.91
CA SER A 87 11.17 1.36 -9.50
C SER A 87 11.77 0.65 -8.28
N LEU A 88 10.89 0.17 -7.38
CA LEU A 88 11.27 -0.66 -6.24
C LEU A 88 11.88 -2.01 -6.66
N PHE A 89 11.49 -2.54 -7.83
CA PHE A 89 11.85 -3.88 -8.27
C PHE A 89 13.04 -3.92 -9.21
N ASN A 90 13.48 -2.76 -9.72
CA ASN A 90 14.63 -2.70 -10.62
C ASN A 90 15.90 -3.19 -9.89
N PRO A 91 16.59 -4.23 -10.39
CA PRO A 91 17.82 -4.74 -9.78
C PRO A 91 18.94 -3.71 -9.67
N ASN A 92 18.95 -2.71 -10.56
CA ASN A 92 19.90 -1.59 -10.54
C ASN A 92 19.44 -0.42 -9.64
N GLY A 93 18.24 -0.51 -9.06
CA GLY A 93 17.68 0.41 -8.07
C GLY A 93 17.58 -0.28 -6.71
N TYR A 94 16.35 -0.41 -6.20
CA TYR A 94 16.09 -1.02 -4.89
C TYR A 94 16.14 -2.55 -4.90
N GLY A 95 15.96 -3.19 -6.07
CA GLY A 95 16.12 -4.63 -6.25
C GLY A 95 15.22 -5.48 -5.36
N LEU A 96 14.01 -5.02 -5.06
CA LEU A 96 13.07 -5.78 -4.24
C LEU A 96 12.74 -7.13 -4.92
N PRO A 97 12.80 -8.27 -4.21
CA PRO A 97 12.66 -9.58 -4.82
C PRO A 97 11.19 -9.88 -5.19
N GLU A 98 10.99 -10.71 -6.21
CA GLU A 98 9.65 -11.11 -6.69
C GLU A 98 8.85 -11.93 -5.66
N THR A 99 9.52 -12.37 -4.60
CA THR A 99 8.92 -13.10 -3.48
C THR A 99 8.07 -12.23 -2.56
N ILE A 100 8.14 -10.90 -2.69
CA ILE A 100 7.34 -9.97 -1.87
C ILE A 100 5.84 -10.18 -2.08
N THR A 101 5.12 -10.22 -0.96
CA THR A 101 3.66 -10.33 -0.91
C THR A 101 3.03 -9.18 -0.13
N ALA A 102 3.79 -8.39 0.62
CA ALA A 102 3.29 -7.23 1.35
C ALA A 102 4.26 -6.04 1.29
N ILE A 103 3.75 -4.86 0.93
CA ILE A 103 4.50 -3.61 0.85
C ILE A 103 3.75 -2.51 1.61
N SER A 104 4.47 -1.80 2.48
CA SER A 104 3.99 -0.57 3.10
C SER A 104 4.89 0.61 2.72
N LEU A 105 4.27 1.64 2.13
CA LEU A 105 4.87 2.87 1.63
C LEU A 105 4.05 4.09 2.09
N SER A 106 3.51 4.05 3.30
CA SER A 106 2.72 5.16 3.82
C SER A 106 3.61 6.36 4.14
N GLY A 107 3.19 7.58 3.83
CA GLY A 107 3.96 8.76 4.21
C GLY A 107 5.33 8.87 3.53
N VAL A 108 5.51 8.27 2.34
CA VAL A 108 6.80 8.29 1.64
C VAL A 108 6.99 9.49 0.70
N ASN A 109 6.05 10.43 0.73
CA ASN A 109 5.97 11.58 -0.18
C ASN A 109 5.86 11.18 -1.66
N MET A 110 5.09 10.13 -1.94
CA MET A 110 4.78 9.71 -3.32
C MET A 110 3.70 10.62 -3.93
N THR A 111 3.85 10.99 -5.18
CA THR A 111 2.97 11.91 -5.92
C THR A 111 2.33 11.25 -7.14
N ASP A 112 3.00 10.29 -7.76
CA ASP A 112 2.47 9.48 -8.85
C ASP A 112 2.97 8.03 -8.74
N LEU A 113 2.29 7.10 -9.40
CA LEU A 113 2.81 5.75 -9.63
C LEU A 113 2.98 5.55 -11.13
N PRO A 114 4.22 5.33 -11.63
CA PRO A 114 4.45 5.10 -13.03
C PRO A 114 3.74 3.83 -13.52
N TYR A 115 3.53 3.74 -14.84
CA TYR A 115 2.93 2.55 -15.45
C TYR A 115 3.75 1.29 -15.10
N ASN A 116 3.06 0.19 -14.76
CA ASN A 116 3.66 -1.07 -14.33
C ASN A 116 4.55 -0.99 -13.08
N PHE A 117 4.30 -0.03 -12.18
CA PHE A 117 5.07 0.13 -10.95
C PHE A 117 5.27 -1.18 -10.13
N PHE A 118 4.26 -2.04 -10.10
CA PHE A 118 4.28 -3.32 -9.37
C PHE A 118 4.73 -4.52 -10.19
N ASN A 119 5.13 -4.37 -11.46
CA ASN A 119 5.73 -5.47 -12.20
C ASN A 119 7.13 -5.77 -11.60
N PRO A 120 7.49 -7.04 -11.30
CA PRO A 120 6.83 -8.29 -11.72
C PRO A 120 5.90 -8.93 -10.67
N VAL A 121 5.61 -8.26 -9.55
CA VAL A 121 4.81 -8.81 -8.44
C VAL A 121 3.32 -8.51 -8.55
N ASP A 122 2.83 -8.08 -9.71
CA ASP A 122 1.41 -7.79 -9.96
C ASP A 122 0.50 -8.99 -9.67
N LYS A 123 1.06 -10.20 -9.80
CA LYS A 123 0.38 -11.49 -9.57
C LYS A 123 0.69 -12.15 -8.21
N SER A 124 1.54 -11.55 -7.38
CA SER A 124 1.93 -12.11 -6.07
C SER A 124 1.70 -11.17 -4.90
N LEU A 125 1.57 -9.86 -5.15
CA LEU A 125 1.33 -8.86 -4.12
C LEU A 125 -0.08 -8.98 -3.55
N LYS A 126 -0.17 -9.20 -2.23
CA LYS A 126 -1.42 -9.43 -1.48
C LYS A 126 -1.81 -8.26 -0.60
N GLU A 127 -0.83 -7.56 -0.02
CA GLU A 127 -1.08 -6.45 0.88
C GLU A 127 -0.34 -5.20 0.39
N LEU A 128 -1.08 -4.12 0.18
CA LEU A 128 -0.51 -2.83 -0.20
C LEU A 128 -1.05 -1.74 0.70
N THR A 129 -0.15 -1.02 1.37
CA THR A 129 -0.46 0.20 2.11
C THR A 129 0.33 1.36 1.49
N ILE A 130 -0.38 2.38 1.01
CA ILE A 130 0.19 3.57 0.37
C ILE A 130 -0.48 4.85 0.89
N SER A 131 -0.95 4.77 2.13
CA SER A 131 -1.68 5.85 2.79
C SER A 131 -0.81 7.10 3.03
N ASN A 132 -1.42 8.25 3.30
CA ASN A 132 -0.70 9.47 3.68
C ASN A 132 0.36 9.90 2.64
N ASN A 133 0.06 9.74 1.35
CA ASN A 133 0.88 10.23 0.26
C ASN A 133 0.17 11.40 -0.45
N SER A 134 0.69 11.83 -1.59
CA SER A 134 0.17 12.94 -2.40
C SER A 134 -0.45 12.47 -3.72
N LEU A 135 -0.99 11.24 -3.76
CA LEU A 135 -1.61 10.68 -4.96
C LEU A 135 -2.93 11.40 -5.27
N THR A 136 -3.08 11.90 -6.49
CA THR A 136 -4.27 12.66 -6.92
C THR A 136 -5.28 11.82 -7.71
N LYS A 137 -4.89 10.61 -8.10
CA LYS A 137 -5.66 9.65 -8.90
C LYS A 137 -5.35 8.22 -8.43
N LEU A 138 -6.27 7.30 -8.69
CA LEU A 138 -5.96 5.88 -8.53
C LEU A 138 -5.00 5.40 -9.62
N PHE A 139 -4.33 4.28 -9.36
CA PHE A 139 -3.38 3.62 -10.24
C PHE A 139 -3.84 2.19 -10.53
N LYS A 140 -3.22 1.53 -11.52
CA LYS A 140 -3.51 0.12 -11.81
C LYS A 140 -3.14 -0.76 -10.62
N LEU A 141 -4.14 -1.35 -10.00
CA LEU A 141 -3.98 -2.19 -8.82
C LEU A 141 -3.46 -3.61 -9.21
N PRO A 142 -2.58 -4.21 -8.40
CA PRO A 142 -2.23 -5.63 -8.52
C PRO A 142 -3.46 -6.52 -8.32
N LEU A 143 -3.62 -7.54 -9.18
CA LEU A 143 -4.87 -8.32 -9.28
C LEU A 143 -5.12 -9.25 -8.08
N PHE A 144 -4.05 -9.60 -7.36
CA PHE A 144 -4.08 -10.56 -6.25
C PHE A 144 -4.12 -9.88 -4.88
N LEU A 145 -4.36 -8.56 -4.84
CA LEU A 145 -4.52 -7.86 -3.57
C LEU A 145 -5.69 -8.44 -2.78
N GLU A 146 -5.41 -8.69 -1.50
CA GLU A 146 -6.37 -9.07 -0.46
C GLU A 146 -6.67 -7.87 0.45
N TYR A 147 -5.68 -6.97 0.63
CA TYR A 147 -5.75 -5.76 1.44
C TYR A 147 -5.19 -4.56 0.69
N LEU A 148 -5.95 -3.48 0.64
CA LEU A 148 -5.53 -2.19 0.09
C LEU A 148 -5.87 -1.04 1.03
N ASP A 149 -4.87 -0.22 1.34
CA ASP A 149 -5.06 1.05 2.03
C ASP A 149 -4.44 2.20 1.23
N ILE A 150 -5.30 3.06 0.69
CA ILE A 150 -4.94 4.28 -0.04
C ILE A 150 -5.32 5.55 0.73
N SER A 151 -5.67 5.42 2.01
CA SER A 151 -6.23 6.50 2.82
C SER A 151 -5.34 7.74 2.85
N TYR A 152 -5.93 8.92 3.07
CA TYR A 152 -5.21 10.18 3.22
C TYR A 152 -4.31 10.50 2.02
N ASN A 153 -4.83 10.26 0.82
CA ASN A 153 -4.29 10.77 -0.43
C ASN A 153 -5.28 11.80 -1.01
N PRO A 154 -4.82 12.87 -1.68
CA PRO A 154 -5.67 13.90 -2.28
C PRO A 154 -6.39 13.43 -3.57
N ILE A 155 -6.92 12.21 -3.57
CA ILE A 155 -7.72 11.65 -4.66
C ILE A 155 -9.09 12.33 -4.63
N LYS A 156 -9.42 13.02 -5.73
CA LYS A 156 -10.65 13.83 -5.83
C LYS A 156 -11.81 13.12 -6.48
N LYS A 157 -11.53 12.07 -7.27
CA LYS A 157 -12.54 11.37 -8.06
C LYS A 157 -12.18 9.90 -8.19
N LEU A 158 -13.20 9.06 -8.09
CA LEU A 158 -13.16 7.65 -8.46
C LEU A 158 -13.85 7.48 -9.83
N ASN A 159 -13.36 6.54 -10.62
CA ASN A 159 -13.90 6.18 -11.92
C ASN A 159 -14.24 4.68 -11.95
N ILE A 160 -15.20 4.28 -12.79
CA ILE A 160 -15.55 2.86 -12.96
C ILE A 160 -14.34 2.03 -13.41
N SER A 161 -13.42 2.62 -14.19
CA SER A 161 -12.17 1.98 -14.63
C SER A 161 -11.18 1.69 -13.51
N ASP A 162 -11.33 2.33 -12.35
CA ASP A 162 -10.43 2.14 -11.20
C ASP A 162 -10.63 0.75 -10.57
N PHE A 163 -11.82 0.17 -10.76
CA PHE A 163 -12.22 -1.17 -10.32
C PHE A 163 -13.03 -1.85 -11.46
N PRO A 164 -12.36 -2.27 -12.54
CA PRO A 164 -13.02 -2.70 -13.76
C PRO A 164 -13.76 -4.03 -13.58
N TYR A 165 -14.90 -4.19 -14.26
CA TYR A 165 -15.68 -5.43 -14.25
C TYR A 165 -14.99 -6.58 -15.00
N ASP A 166 -14.28 -6.26 -16.08
CA ASP A 166 -13.65 -7.27 -16.96
C ASP A 166 -12.33 -7.83 -16.40
N ASP A 167 -11.72 -7.16 -15.42
CA ASP A 167 -10.50 -7.61 -14.73
C ASP A 167 -10.60 -7.32 -13.21
N PRO A 168 -11.53 -8.00 -12.51
CA PRO A 168 -11.91 -7.62 -11.15
C PRO A 168 -10.88 -8.08 -10.10
N LEU A 169 -10.74 -7.29 -9.04
CA LEU A 169 -9.93 -7.62 -7.86
C LEU A 169 -10.65 -8.64 -6.96
N ILE A 170 -10.86 -9.86 -7.47
CA ILE A 170 -11.68 -10.91 -6.84
C ILE A 170 -11.15 -11.37 -5.47
N TYR A 171 -9.89 -11.09 -5.17
CA TYR A 171 -9.26 -11.44 -3.90
C TYR A 171 -9.37 -10.32 -2.86
N LEU A 172 -9.71 -9.09 -3.26
CA LEU A 172 -9.71 -7.95 -2.36
C LEU A 172 -10.82 -8.12 -1.33
N ARG A 173 -10.46 -8.09 -0.05
CA ARG A 173 -11.38 -8.22 1.09
C ARG A 173 -11.47 -6.94 1.90
N THR A 174 -10.35 -6.22 2.03
CA THR A 174 -10.31 -4.97 2.78
C THR A 174 -9.87 -3.84 1.87
N LEU A 175 -10.70 -2.80 1.77
CA LEU A 175 -10.41 -1.58 1.04
C LEU A 175 -10.58 -0.37 1.97
N LYS A 176 -9.49 0.36 2.19
CA LYS A 176 -9.49 1.60 2.97
C LYS A 176 -9.24 2.80 2.09
N MET A 177 -10.22 3.70 2.08
CA MET A 177 -10.27 4.94 1.33
C MET A 177 -10.64 6.09 2.27
N ASN A 178 -10.05 6.10 3.47
CA ASN A 178 -10.35 7.12 4.47
C ASN A 178 -9.66 8.43 4.09
N GLY A 179 -10.26 9.58 4.42
CA GLY A 179 -9.62 10.89 4.32
C GLY A 179 -9.15 11.26 2.91
N LEU A 180 -9.78 10.73 1.87
CA LEU A 180 -9.60 11.21 0.51
C LEU A 180 -10.33 12.55 0.31
N GLU A 181 -10.14 13.16 -0.86
CA GLU A 181 -10.81 14.39 -1.27
C GLU A 181 -12.02 14.14 -2.18
N ILE A 182 -12.50 12.90 -2.25
CA ILE A 182 -13.62 12.50 -3.10
C ILE A 182 -14.90 13.25 -2.76
N THR A 183 -15.62 13.70 -3.79
CA THR A 183 -16.93 14.36 -3.64
C THR A 183 -18.10 13.39 -3.80
N GLU A 184 -17.87 12.27 -4.50
CA GLU A 184 -18.86 11.24 -4.78
C GLU A 184 -18.19 9.86 -4.81
N VAL A 185 -18.98 8.82 -4.54
CA VAL A 185 -18.63 7.44 -4.87
C VAL A 185 -19.55 6.99 -6.00
N PRO A 186 -19.04 6.79 -7.23
CA PRO A 186 -19.90 6.52 -8.37
C PRO A 186 -20.73 5.25 -8.20
N LYS A 187 -21.92 5.23 -8.82
CA LYS A 187 -22.75 4.02 -8.90
C LYS A 187 -21.99 2.93 -9.67
N ASN A 188 -22.14 1.68 -9.24
CA ASN A 188 -21.49 0.48 -9.76
C ASN A 188 -19.95 0.45 -9.68
N VAL A 189 -19.28 1.46 -9.11
CA VAL A 189 -17.80 1.49 -9.06
C VAL A 189 -17.21 0.32 -8.28
N LEU A 190 -17.93 -0.22 -7.28
CA LEU A 190 -17.48 -1.38 -6.49
C LEU A 190 -18.27 -2.65 -6.85
N SER A 191 -19.02 -2.65 -7.96
CA SER A 191 -19.93 -3.74 -8.30
C SER A 191 -19.28 -5.09 -8.58
N ALA A 192 -18.00 -5.10 -8.95
CA ALA A 192 -17.24 -6.31 -9.24
C ALA A 192 -16.38 -6.80 -8.04
N LEU A 193 -16.43 -6.09 -6.91
CA LEU A 193 -15.66 -6.41 -5.72
C LEU A 193 -16.48 -7.22 -4.71
N ILE A 194 -15.81 -8.15 -4.03
CA ILE A 194 -16.39 -8.92 -2.93
C ILE A 194 -15.65 -8.55 -1.64
N LEU A 195 -15.99 -7.38 -1.10
CA LEU A 195 -15.36 -6.81 0.09
C LEU A 195 -16.00 -7.36 1.37
N PHE A 196 -15.17 -7.59 2.39
CA PHE A 196 -15.60 -7.82 3.76
C PHE A 196 -15.58 -6.51 4.57
N ASP A 197 -14.58 -5.67 4.32
CA ASP A 197 -14.36 -4.41 5.03
C ASP A 197 -14.16 -3.27 4.03
N LEU A 198 -15.02 -2.24 4.11
CA LEU A 198 -14.88 -1.00 3.37
C LEU A 198 -14.85 0.19 4.34
N GLU A 199 -13.75 0.92 4.34
CA GLU A 199 -13.59 2.13 5.13
C GLU A 199 -13.56 3.37 4.22
N LEU A 200 -14.47 4.30 4.48
CA LEU A 200 -14.64 5.59 3.80
C LEU A 200 -14.78 6.72 4.84
N GLU A 201 -14.07 6.61 5.95
CA GLU A 201 -14.09 7.59 7.04
C GLU A 201 -13.43 8.91 6.65
N ASN A 202 -13.80 10.00 7.29
CA ASN A 202 -13.17 11.31 7.19
C ASN A 202 -13.10 11.88 5.76
N ASN A 203 -13.92 11.40 4.83
CA ASN A 203 -14.07 11.96 3.49
C ASN A 203 -14.97 13.20 3.55
N LYS A 204 -14.44 14.32 4.07
CA LYS A 204 -15.24 15.53 4.41
C LYS A 204 -15.95 16.20 3.22
N ASN A 205 -15.48 15.91 2.00
CA ASN A 205 -16.05 16.42 0.75
C ASN A 205 -17.20 15.55 0.21
N LEU A 206 -17.32 14.30 0.69
CA LEU A 206 -18.38 13.38 0.30
C LEU A 206 -19.68 13.83 0.98
N LYS A 207 -20.70 14.20 0.19
CA LYS A 207 -21.99 14.66 0.73
C LYS A 207 -23.05 13.58 0.78
N GLU A 208 -22.96 12.64 -0.15
CA GLU A 208 -23.95 11.58 -0.31
C GLU A 208 -23.25 10.25 -0.51
N PHE A 209 -23.87 9.18 -0.02
CA PHE A 209 -23.43 7.82 -0.29
C PHE A 209 -24.64 6.98 -0.70
N SER A 210 -24.56 6.31 -1.85
CA SER A 210 -25.63 5.49 -2.40
C SER A 210 -25.25 4.01 -2.34
N ASN A 211 -26.20 3.16 -1.94
CA ASN A 211 -26.02 1.72 -2.00
C ASN A 211 -25.68 1.23 -3.43
N LEU A 212 -26.17 1.91 -4.48
CA LEU A 212 -25.92 1.60 -5.88
C LEU A 212 -24.43 1.60 -6.26
N THR A 213 -23.53 2.14 -5.43
CA THR A 213 -22.08 1.97 -5.54
C THR A 213 -21.67 0.50 -5.68
N PHE A 214 -22.36 -0.41 -5.00
CA PHE A 214 -22.11 -1.86 -5.04
C PHE A 214 -22.83 -2.57 -6.20
N GLY A 215 -23.49 -1.83 -7.08
CA GLY A 215 -24.26 -2.39 -8.18
C GLY A 215 -25.74 -2.59 -7.86
N ARG A 216 -26.57 -2.81 -8.89
CA ARG A 216 -28.03 -3.02 -8.73
C ARG A 216 -28.38 -4.41 -8.20
N GLN A 217 -27.44 -5.36 -8.23
CA GLN A 217 -27.60 -6.71 -7.72
C GLN A 217 -27.98 -6.75 -6.24
N ILE A 218 -27.49 -5.79 -5.44
CA ILE A 218 -27.82 -5.67 -4.02
C ILE A 218 -29.31 -5.42 -3.75
N LEU A 219 -30.04 -4.88 -4.75
CA LEU A 219 -31.48 -4.61 -4.64
C LEU A 219 -32.33 -5.85 -4.93
N ARG A 220 -31.72 -6.90 -5.49
CA ARG A 220 -32.41 -8.12 -5.94
C ARG A 220 -32.13 -9.32 -5.06
N ASP A 221 -30.88 -9.50 -4.62
CA ASP A 221 -30.46 -10.62 -3.77
C ASP A 221 -29.51 -10.16 -2.67
N SER A 222 -30.03 -10.07 -1.44
CA SER A 222 -29.24 -9.70 -0.25
C SER A 222 -28.23 -10.77 0.20
N TYR A 223 -28.32 -12.00 -0.33
CA TYR A 223 -27.45 -13.11 0.05
C TYR A 223 -26.04 -13.02 -0.57
N ASP A 224 -25.87 -12.29 -1.67
CA ASP A 224 -24.56 -12.09 -2.32
C ASP A 224 -23.82 -10.83 -1.85
N PHE A 225 -24.43 -10.04 -0.95
CA PHE A 225 -23.84 -8.84 -0.39
C PHE A 225 -23.12 -9.15 0.93
N TYR A 226 -21.78 -9.32 0.84
CA TYR A 226 -20.94 -9.84 1.94
C TYR A 226 -20.15 -8.78 2.73
N ILE A 227 -20.50 -7.48 2.61
CA ILE A 227 -19.82 -6.46 3.42
C ILE A 227 -20.20 -6.66 4.89
N LYS A 228 -19.20 -7.04 5.68
CA LYS A 228 -19.31 -7.21 7.13
C LYS A 228 -19.20 -5.88 7.85
N ASN A 229 -18.30 -5.02 7.40
CA ASN A 229 -18.08 -3.70 7.99
C ASN A 229 -18.04 -2.64 6.89
N LEU A 230 -18.94 -1.66 7.00
CA LEU A 230 -18.91 -0.42 6.24
C LEU A 230 -18.85 0.75 7.23
N THR A 231 -17.83 1.60 7.12
CA THR A 231 -17.73 2.81 7.92
C THR A 231 -17.59 4.07 7.06
N LEU A 232 -18.39 5.07 7.39
CA LEU A 232 -18.44 6.40 6.77
C LEU A 232 -18.26 7.51 7.81
N LYS A 233 -17.70 7.17 8.98
CA LYS A 233 -17.60 8.06 10.13
C LYS A 233 -16.82 9.34 9.76
N GLY A 234 -17.29 10.50 10.20
CA GLY A 234 -16.57 11.76 10.01
C GLY A 234 -16.61 12.34 8.59
N SER A 235 -17.43 11.77 7.69
CA SER A 235 -17.51 12.17 6.27
C SER A 235 -18.53 13.28 5.96
N ASN A 236 -19.07 14.01 6.95
CA ASN A 236 -20.01 15.14 6.75
C ASN A 236 -21.17 14.88 5.76
N LEU A 237 -21.67 13.64 5.72
CA LEU A 237 -22.76 13.22 4.84
C LEU A 237 -24.06 13.97 5.21
N SER A 238 -24.74 14.50 4.20
CA SER A 238 -26.09 15.07 4.32
C SER A 238 -27.19 14.05 4.00
N SER A 239 -26.88 13.01 3.24
CA SER A 239 -27.81 11.92 2.93
C SER A 239 -27.07 10.58 2.81
N ILE A 240 -27.78 9.53 3.21
CA ILE A 240 -27.44 8.15 2.89
C ILE A 240 -28.66 7.61 2.15
N ASP A 241 -28.45 7.34 0.85
CA ASP A 241 -29.43 6.90 -0.13
C ASP A 241 -30.49 7.92 -0.62
N HIS A 242 -30.73 7.88 -1.93
CA HIS A 242 -31.95 8.32 -2.63
C HIS A 242 -32.16 7.29 -3.76
N GLY A 243 -32.39 6.04 -3.38
CA GLY A 243 -32.89 4.99 -4.27
C GLY A 243 -34.32 5.25 -4.67
#